data_AF-A0AB34CPI3-F1
#
_entry.id   AF-A0AB34CPI3-F1
#
_cell.length_a   1.000
_cell.length_b   1.000
_cell.length_c   1.000
_cell.angle_alpha   90.00
_cell.angle_beta   90.00
_cell.angle_gamma   90.00
#
_symmetry.space_group_name_H-M   'P 1'
#
loop_
_entity.id
_entity.type
_entity.pdbx_description
1 polymer ?
#
loop_
_entity_poly.entity_id
_entity_poly.type
_entity_poly.pdbx_seq_one_letter_code
_entity_poly.pdbx_strand_id
1 'polypeptide(L)'
;MAAYYRAHQRKPGWPSENLTRSTIMKKLSAIALTLMMTLGAASAAQASVAACTAINSAKLKKEITMANKYGNTAKAAALEEALANIETNCAVKEQKEAQEKVTKLEKKLVKAQKEVTEAQADLQKAQAQGKTSKITKYQNKISEKQAKVEQVSSELETARANLAALNS
;
A
#
# COMPACT_ATOMS: atom_id res chain seq x y z
N MET A 1 -22.14 73.67 -22.99
CA MET A 1 -23.24 73.36 -22.05
C MET A 1 -22.65 73.07 -20.68
N ALA A 2 -23.28 73.64 -19.66
CA ALA A 2 -23.04 73.55 -18.21
C ALA A 2 -22.40 72.22 -17.75
N ALA A 3 -21.26 72.25 -17.07
CA ALA A 3 -21.14 72.36 -15.60
C ALA A 3 -21.76 71.16 -14.87
N TYR A 4 -20.92 70.31 -14.25
CA TYR A 4 -20.91 70.16 -12.79
C TYR A 4 -19.68 69.37 -12.29
N TYR A 5 -18.78 70.10 -11.62
CA TYR A 5 -18.05 69.76 -10.39
C TYR A 5 -17.26 68.44 -10.27
N ARG A 6 -15.92 68.46 -10.20
CA ARG A 6 -15.03 68.92 -9.08
C ARG A 6 -15.20 68.02 -7.85
N ALA A 7 -14.35 67.01 -7.72
CA ALA A 7 -13.14 67.01 -6.88
C ALA A 7 -13.48 66.84 -5.38
N HIS A 8 -12.68 66.22 -4.51
CA HIS A 8 -11.26 66.43 -4.30
C HIS A 8 -10.91 65.73 -2.95
N GLN A 9 -9.62 65.44 -2.71
CA GLN A 9 -8.95 65.53 -1.39
C GLN A 9 -9.09 64.31 -0.43
N ARG A 10 -8.06 63.70 0.19
CA ARG A 10 -6.65 64.08 0.43
C ARG A 10 -5.73 62.84 0.60
N LYS A 11 -4.44 63.05 0.27
CA LYS A 11 -3.23 62.35 0.76
C LYS A 11 -2.97 62.73 2.26
N PRO A 12 -1.79 62.51 2.90
CA PRO A 12 -0.53 61.80 2.55
C PRO A 12 0.11 60.99 3.72
N GLY A 13 1.29 60.40 3.50
CA GLY A 13 2.30 60.22 4.56
C GLY A 13 2.97 58.84 4.67
N TRP A 14 4.16 58.70 4.09
CA TRP A 14 5.24 57.85 4.62
C TRP A 14 5.96 58.66 5.73
N PRO A 15 6.57 58.07 6.78
CA PRO A 15 7.77 57.24 6.64
C PRO A 15 7.94 56.08 7.67
N SER A 16 9.05 55.37 7.48
CA SER A 16 9.70 54.36 8.33
C SER A 16 9.70 54.64 9.83
N GLU A 17 9.62 53.60 10.67
CA GLU A 17 10.56 53.36 11.77
C GLU A 17 10.31 52.01 12.44
N ASN A 18 11.42 51.28 12.65
CA ASN A 18 11.50 50.07 13.43
C ASN A 18 11.19 50.38 14.89
N LEU A 19 10.41 49.56 15.60
CA LEU A 19 10.54 49.43 17.05
C LEU A 19 10.15 48.02 17.50
N THR A 20 11.20 47.27 17.85
CA THR A 20 11.21 46.08 18.70
C THR A 20 10.42 46.27 20.00
N ARG A 21 9.66 45.25 20.44
CA ARG A 21 9.55 44.74 21.83
C ARG A 21 8.36 43.77 21.92
N SER A 22 8.63 42.47 22.07
CA SER A 22 8.61 41.77 23.36
C SER A 22 7.25 41.79 24.05
N THR A 23 6.55 40.65 24.05
CA THR A 23 5.91 39.99 25.22
C THR A 23 5.06 38.80 24.75
N ILE A 24 5.50 37.57 25.02
CA ILE A 24 4.93 36.67 26.04
C ILE A 24 3.48 36.23 25.77
N MET A 25 3.38 34.94 25.41
CA MET A 25 2.32 33.96 25.66
C MET A 25 0.86 34.40 25.56
N LYS A 26 0.12 33.76 24.64
CA LYS A 26 -1.26 33.31 24.91
C LYS A 26 -1.72 32.23 23.93
N LYS A 27 -2.01 31.07 24.53
CA LYS A 27 -3.00 30.05 24.13
C LYS A 27 -2.52 28.96 23.17
N LEU A 28 -1.95 27.93 23.79
CA LEU A 28 -1.93 26.54 23.31
C LEU A 28 -3.35 26.14 22.90
N SER A 29 -3.52 25.92 21.59
CA SER A 29 -4.75 25.38 21.01
C SER A 29 -4.88 23.90 21.38
N ALA A 30 -6.11 23.51 21.66
CA ALA A 30 -6.53 22.26 22.26
C ALA A 30 -6.00 21.00 21.55
N ILE A 31 -5.47 20.08 22.36
CA ILE A 31 -5.26 18.68 22.03
C ILE A 31 -6.46 17.89 22.59
N ALA A 32 -6.83 16.83 21.87
CA ALA A 32 -7.61 15.66 22.28
C ALA A 32 -9.07 15.60 21.78
N LEU A 33 -9.25 14.99 20.60
CA LEU A 33 -10.18 13.88 20.38
C LEU A 33 -10.08 13.38 18.92
N THR A 34 -9.12 12.51 18.65
CA THR A 34 -9.18 11.58 17.52
C THR A 34 -8.90 10.18 18.06
N LEU A 35 -9.95 9.60 18.64
CA LEU A 35 -9.98 8.21 19.06
C LEU A 35 -10.11 7.32 17.82
N MET A 36 -9.15 6.42 17.69
CA MET A 36 -9.07 5.22 16.86
C MET A 36 -10.35 4.83 16.09
N MET A 37 -10.29 4.95 14.77
CA MET A 37 -10.92 3.99 13.86
C MET A 37 -9.80 3.26 13.12
N THR A 38 -9.23 2.24 13.75
CA THR A 38 -8.47 1.20 13.06
C THR A 38 -9.25 -0.09 13.18
N LEU A 39 -10.18 -0.31 12.26
CA LEU A 39 -10.71 -1.63 11.95
C LEU A 39 -11.14 -1.65 10.49
N GLY A 40 -10.47 -2.46 9.67
CA GLY A 40 -10.84 -2.67 8.27
C GLY A 40 -9.71 -2.73 7.25
N ALA A 41 -8.52 -3.23 7.60
CA ALA A 41 -7.53 -3.64 6.60
C ALA A 41 -7.56 -5.17 6.46
N ALA A 42 -8.64 -5.71 5.89
CA ALA A 42 -8.72 -7.12 5.52
C ALA A 42 -9.67 -7.34 4.33
N SER A 43 -9.47 -6.63 3.22
CA SER A 43 -10.14 -6.98 1.95
C SER A 43 -9.37 -6.48 0.71
N ALA A 44 -8.04 -6.37 0.75
CA ALA A 44 -7.26 -6.00 -0.44
C ALA A 44 -6.82 -7.22 -1.27
N ALA A 45 -6.88 -8.44 -0.72
CA ALA A 45 -6.50 -9.66 -1.43
C ALA A 45 -7.58 -10.17 -2.41
N GLN A 46 -8.86 -9.92 -2.12
CA GLN A 46 -9.96 -10.22 -3.04
C GLN A 46 -10.10 -9.16 -4.16
N ALA A 47 -9.51 -7.97 -3.97
CA ALA A 47 -9.62 -6.89 -4.94
C ALA A 47 -8.78 -7.14 -6.20
N SER A 48 -7.66 -7.88 -6.12
CA SER A 48 -6.83 -8.15 -7.30
C SER A 48 -7.44 -9.21 -8.21
N VAL A 49 -7.99 -10.29 -7.63
CA VAL A 49 -8.67 -11.39 -8.35
C VAL A 49 -9.96 -10.91 -8.99
N ALA A 50 -10.69 -10.05 -8.28
CA ALA A 50 -11.91 -9.43 -8.80
C ALA A 50 -11.61 -8.38 -9.87
N ALA A 51 -10.43 -7.74 -9.92
CA ALA A 51 -10.19 -6.63 -10.84
C ALA A 51 -10.02 -7.08 -12.31
N CYS A 52 -9.29 -8.18 -12.58
CA CYS A 52 -9.04 -8.66 -13.94
C CYS A 52 -10.33 -9.16 -14.60
N THR A 53 -11.09 -9.96 -13.86
CA THR A 53 -12.35 -10.55 -14.31
C THR A 53 -13.53 -9.58 -14.19
N ALA A 54 -13.77 -8.90 -13.07
CA ALA A 54 -15.01 -8.14 -12.87
C ALA A 54 -15.14 -6.91 -13.77
N ILE A 55 -14.07 -6.16 -14.03
CA ILE A 55 -14.15 -4.92 -14.82
C ILE A 55 -14.36 -5.23 -16.31
N ASN A 56 -13.63 -6.21 -16.86
CA ASN A 56 -13.75 -6.58 -18.27
C ASN A 56 -14.98 -7.45 -18.54
N SER A 57 -15.31 -8.40 -17.64
CA SER A 57 -16.48 -9.26 -17.83
C SER A 57 -17.80 -8.50 -17.71
N ALA A 58 -17.92 -7.50 -16.83
CA ALA A 58 -19.17 -6.75 -16.69
C ALA A 58 -19.51 -5.94 -17.95
N LYS A 59 -18.49 -5.37 -18.63
CA LYS A 59 -18.69 -4.64 -19.89
C LYS A 59 -19.08 -5.59 -21.03
N LEU A 60 -18.38 -6.73 -21.16
CA LEU A 60 -18.72 -7.74 -22.17
C LEU A 60 -20.10 -8.35 -21.93
N LYS A 61 -20.47 -8.66 -20.68
CA LYS A 61 -21.81 -9.19 -20.32
C LYS A 61 -22.94 -8.22 -20.69
N LYS A 62 -22.73 -6.91 -20.52
CA LYS A 62 -23.67 -5.88 -20.99
C LYS A 62 -23.80 -5.87 -22.51
N GLU A 63 -22.68 -5.93 -23.23
CA GLU A 63 -22.68 -5.98 -24.71
C GLU A 63 -23.32 -7.27 -25.26
N ILE A 64 -23.11 -8.42 -24.61
CA ILE A 64 -23.77 -9.69 -24.94
C ILE A 64 -25.28 -9.56 -24.77
N THR A 65 -25.73 -9.02 -23.63
CA THR A 65 -27.16 -8.77 -23.36
C THR A 65 -27.79 -7.88 -24.43
N MET A 66 -27.08 -6.83 -24.84
CA MET A 66 -27.55 -5.93 -25.89
C MET A 66 -27.55 -6.61 -27.27
N ALA A 67 -26.50 -7.36 -27.63
CA ALA A 67 -26.44 -8.09 -28.89
C ALA A 67 -27.58 -9.11 -29.01
N ASN A 68 -27.87 -9.85 -27.93
CA ASN A 68 -29.00 -10.77 -27.85
C ASN A 68 -30.35 -10.06 -27.98
N LYS A 69 -30.53 -8.92 -27.31
CA LYS A 69 -31.76 -8.11 -27.38
C LYS A 69 -32.11 -7.66 -28.80
N TYR A 70 -31.11 -7.34 -29.62
CA TYR A 70 -31.30 -6.90 -31.00
C TYR A 70 -31.14 -8.02 -32.04
N GLY A 71 -31.11 -9.29 -31.61
CA GLY A 71 -31.01 -10.44 -32.52
C GLY A 71 -29.67 -10.60 -33.23
N ASN A 72 -28.61 -9.93 -32.76
CA ASN A 72 -27.26 -10.04 -33.32
C ASN A 72 -26.51 -11.22 -32.70
N THR A 73 -26.90 -12.43 -33.09
CA THR A 73 -26.39 -13.69 -32.55
C THR A 73 -24.91 -13.92 -32.83
N ALA A 74 -24.42 -13.52 -34.01
CA ALA A 74 -23.00 -13.61 -34.35
C ALA A 74 -22.12 -12.72 -33.46
N LYS A 75 -22.57 -11.48 -33.17
CA LYS A 75 -21.88 -10.58 -32.24
C LYS A 75 -21.91 -11.14 -30.81
N ALA A 76 -23.05 -11.68 -30.37
CA ALA A 76 -23.17 -12.27 -29.04
C ALA A 76 -22.19 -13.44 -28.87
N ALA A 77 -22.13 -14.37 -29.83
CA ALA A 77 -21.22 -15.51 -29.79
C ALA A 77 -19.74 -15.08 -29.74
N ALA A 78 -19.34 -14.11 -30.56
CA ALA A 78 -17.96 -13.58 -30.54
C ALA A 78 -17.60 -12.91 -29.19
N LEU A 79 -18.56 -12.23 -28.56
CA LEU A 79 -18.36 -11.63 -27.23
C LEU A 79 -18.31 -12.67 -26.11
N GLU A 80 -19.07 -13.76 -26.22
CA GLU A 80 -19.02 -14.89 -25.30
C GLU A 80 -17.66 -15.61 -25.37
N GLU A 81 -17.13 -15.81 -26.58
CA GLU A 81 -15.77 -16.36 -26.77
C GLU A 81 -14.70 -15.44 -26.17
N ALA A 82 -14.80 -14.13 -26.42
CA ALA A 82 -13.88 -13.16 -25.83
C ALA A 82 -13.96 -13.14 -24.29
N LEU A 83 -15.16 -13.29 -23.73
CA LEU A 83 -15.37 -13.38 -22.29
C LEU A 83 -14.70 -14.63 -21.72
N ALA A 84 -14.92 -15.80 -22.33
CA ALA A 84 -14.31 -17.06 -21.90
C ALA A 84 -12.77 -17.01 -21.96
N ASN A 85 -12.22 -16.38 -23.00
CA ASN A 85 -10.78 -16.19 -23.14
C ASN A 85 -10.21 -15.25 -22.06
N ILE A 86 -10.91 -14.18 -21.69
CA ILE A 86 -10.49 -13.28 -20.62
C ILE A 86 -10.55 -13.99 -19.27
N GLU A 87 -11.63 -14.72 -18.98
CA GLU A 87 -11.79 -15.45 -17.72
C GLU A 87 -10.67 -16.50 -17.56
N THR A 88 -10.34 -17.24 -18.62
CA THR A 88 -9.26 -18.23 -18.62
C THR A 88 -7.89 -17.57 -18.45
N ASN A 89 -7.57 -16.54 -19.24
CA ASN A 89 -6.25 -15.91 -19.20
C ASN A 89 -6.00 -15.14 -17.90
N CYS A 90 -7.03 -14.47 -17.35
CA CYS A 90 -6.93 -13.81 -16.05
C CYS A 90 -6.65 -14.84 -14.94
N ALA A 91 -7.40 -15.94 -14.89
CA ALA A 91 -7.20 -16.98 -13.87
C ALA A 91 -5.79 -17.57 -13.92
N VAL A 92 -5.29 -17.92 -15.12
CA VAL A 92 -3.93 -18.45 -15.31
C VAL A 92 -2.87 -17.43 -14.90
N LYS A 93 -3.04 -16.16 -15.26
CA LYS A 93 -2.10 -15.09 -14.89
C LYS A 93 -2.05 -14.90 -13.37
N GLU A 94 -3.18 -14.88 -12.71
CA GLU A 94 -3.27 -14.69 -11.26
C GLU A 94 -2.69 -15.87 -10.49
N GLN A 95 -2.96 -17.10 -10.92
CA GLN A 95 -2.36 -18.30 -10.34
C GLN A 95 -0.83 -18.25 -10.46
N LYS A 96 -0.32 -17.87 -11.64
CA LYS A 96 1.13 -17.72 -11.86
C LYS A 96 1.73 -16.65 -10.95
N GLU A 97 1.12 -15.48 -10.85
CA GLU A 97 1.58 -14.39 -9.98
C GLU A 97 1.57 -14.79 -8.49
N ALA A 98 0.53 -15.50 -8.05
CA ALA A 98 0.44 -16.03 -6.70
C ALA A 98 1.54 -17.06 -6.42
N GLN A 99 1.80 -17.97 -7.35
CA GLN A 99 2.87 -18.96 -7.26
C GLN A 99 4.26 -18.30 -7.20
N GLU A 100 4.51 -17.31 -8.07
CA GLU A 100 5.76 -16.54 -8.07
C GLU A 100 5.98 -15.80 -6.74
N LYS A 101 4.90 -15.25 -6.15
CA LYS A 101 4.94 -14.60 -4.84
C LYS A 101 5.34 -15.59 -3.74
N VAL A 102 4.76 -16.80 -3.72
CA VAL A 102 5.12 -17.87 -2.78
C VAL A 102 6.60 -18.20 -2.90
N THR A 103 7.08 -18.50 -4.11
CA THR A 103 8.50 -18.84 -4.34
C THR A 103 9.45 -17.71 -3.93
N LYS A 104 9.07 -16.45 -4.15
CA LYS A 104 9.86 -15.28 -3.71
C LYS A 104 9.94 -15.19 -2.18
N LEU A 105 8.83 -15.46 -1.49
CA LEU A 105 8.77 -15.44 -0.03
C LEU A 105 9.54 -16.59 0.60
N GLU A 106 9.50 -17.79 0.02
CA GLU A 106 10.32 -18.93 0.47
C GLU A 106 11.82 -18.63 0.39
N LYS A 107 12.27 -18.05 -0.74
CA LYS A 107 13.67 -17.60 -0.89
C LYS A 107 14.04 -16.53 0.15
N LYS A 108 13.13 -15.58 0.42
CA LYS A 108 13.34 -14.55 1.46
C LYS A 108 13.42 -15.17 2.85
N LEU A 109 12.59 -16.19 3.14
CA LEU A 109 12.56 -16.87 4.43
C LEU A 109 13.88 -17.58 4.71
N VAL A 110 14.39 -18.35 3.73
CA VAL A 110 15.70 -19.00 3.81
C VAL A 110 16.81 -17.97 4.04
N LYS A 111 16.78 -16.84 3.32
CA LYS A 111 17.76 -15.77 3.51
C LYS A 111 17.67 -15.15 4.91
N ALA A 112 16.47 -14.90 5.42
CA ALA A 112 16.25 -14.34 6.75
C ALA A 112 16.74 -15.30 7.86
N GLN A 113 16.49 -16.61 7.71
CA GLN A 113 17.01 -17.62 8.64
C GLN A 113 18.54 -17.68 8.62
N LYS A 114 19.15 -17.66 7.43
CA LYS A 114 20.62 -17.59 7.29
C LYS A 114 21.19 -16.35 7.98
N GLU A 115 20.54 -15.20 7.81
CA GLU A 115 20.90 -13.96 8.46
C GLU A 115 20.89 -14.09 10.01
N VAL A 116 19.93 -14.82 10.60
CA VAL A 116 19.90 -15.12 12.04
C VAL A 116 21.09 -15.99 12.44
N THR A 117 21.36 -17.08 11.71
CA THR A 117 22.49 -17.99 11.98
C THR A 117 23.83 -17.26 11.95
N GLU A 118 24.04 -16.38 10.96
CA GLU A 118 25.25 -15.55 10.88
C GLU A 118 25.40 -14.62 12.10
N ALA A 119 24.30 -14.01 12.57
CA ALA A 119 24.33 -13.15 13.74
C ALA A 119 24.56 -13.95 15.05
N GLN A 120 24.08 -15.19 15.13
CA GLN A 120 24.37 -16.10 16.24
C GLN A 120 25.84 -16.50 16.27
N ALA A 121 26.45 -16.79 15.11
CA ALA A 121 27.88 -17.08 15.02
C ALA A 121 28.74 -15.86 15.44
N ASP A 122 28.35 -14.66 15.02
CA ASP A 122 28.97 -13.40 15.44
C ASP A 122 28.88 -13.19 16.97
N LEU A 123 27.71 -13.50 17.56
CA LEU A 123 27.49 -13.44 19.01
C LEU A 123 28.42 -14.42 19.74
N GLN A 124 28.49 -15.69 19.31
CA GLN A 124 29.38 -16.69 19.90
C GLN A 124 30.85 -16.26 19.86
N LYS A 125 31.29 -15.68 18.74
CA LYS A 125 32.65 -15.14 18.60
C LYS A 125 32.89 -13.96 19.55
N ALA A 126 31.90 -13.07 19.74
CA ALA A 126 32.01 -11.96 20.68
C ALA A 126 32.08 -12.44 22.15
N GLN A 127 31.31 -13.48 22.49
CA GLN A 127 31.32 -14.13 23.81
C GLN A 127 32.69 -14.76 24.11
N ALA A 128 33.22 -15.56 23.17
CA ALA A 128 34.54 -16.18 23.32
C ALA A 128 35.67 -15.16 23.49
N GLN A 129 35.51 -13.95 22.94
CA GLN A 129 36.48 -12.86 23.01
C GLN A 129 36.23 -11.90 24.19
N GLY A 130 35.22 -12.13 25.03
CA GLY A 130 34.88 -11.24 26.16
C GLY A 130 34.44 -9.83 25.74
N LYS A 131 33.95 -9.64 24.50
CA LYS A 131 33.63 -8.32 23.94
C LYS A 131 32.22 -7.89 24.31
N THR A 132 32.01 -7.47 25.56
CA THR A 132 30.71 -7.10 26.15
C THR A 132 29.87 -6.16 25.28
N SER A 133 30.46 -5.10 24.73
CA SER A 133 29.75 -4.15 23.85
C SER A 133 29.25 -4.80 22.54
N LYS A 134 30.00 -5.78 22.00
CA LYS A 134 29.59 -6.53 20.81
C LYS A 134 28.53 -7.57 21.13
N ILE A 135 28.57 -8.18 22.32
CA ILE A 135 27.58 -9.16 22.77
C ILE A 135 26.18 -8.53 22.75
N THR A 136 26.00 -7.39 23.42
CA THR A 136 24.70 -6.67 23.45
C THR A 136 24.26 -6.27 22.05
N LYS A 137 25.18 -5.78 21.21
CA LYS A 137 24.89 -5.43 19.82
C LYS A 137 24.36 -6.61 19.00
N TYR A 138 25.00 -7.79 19.12
CA TYR A 138 24.59 -8.96 18.37
C TYR A 138 23.30 -9.59 18.90
N GLN A 139 23.03 -9.54 20.22
CA GLN A 139 21.75 -9.94 20.79
C GLN A 139 20.59 -9.12 20.21
N ASN A 140 20.73 -7.79 20.14
CA ASN A 140 19.72 -6.93 19.52
C ASN A 140 19.54 -7.26 18.04
N LYS A 141 20.64 -7.47 17.31
CA LYS A 141 20.61 -7.82 15.88
C LYS A 141 19.93 -9.17 15.62
N ILE A 142 20.10 -10.15 16.52
CA ILE A 142 19.40 -11.44 16.43
C ILE A 142 17.90 -11.24 16.59
N SER A 143 17.47 -10.45 17.59
CA SER A 143 16.05 -10.13 17.80
C SER A 143 15.42 -9.47 16.56
N GLU A 144 16.08 -8.46 15.98
CA GLU A 144 15.62 -7.81 14.75
C GLU A 144 15.48 -8.79 13.57
N LYS A 145 16.45 -9.70 13.43
CA LYS A 145 16.44 -10.71 12.35
C LYS A 145 15.39 -11.79 12.60
N GLN A 146 15.12 -12.15 13.84
CA GLN A 146 14.04 -13.08 14.21
C GLN A 146 12.67 -12.47 13.89
N ALA A 147 12.45 -11.20 14.21
CA ALA A 147 11.23 -10.48 13.82
C ALA A 147 11.02 -10.47 12.30
N LYS A 148 12.10 -10.34 11.51
CA LYS A 148 12.04 -10.46 10.05
C LYS A 148 11.67 -11.88 9.58
N VAL A 149 12.16 -12.93 10.25
CA VAL A 149 11.75 -14.32 9.95
C VAL A 149 10.25 -14.50 10.20
N GLU A 150 9.75 -14.02 11.34
CA GLU A 150 8.32 -14.08 11.70
C GLU A 150 7.45 -13.34 10.68
N GLN A 151 7.85 -12.12 10.32
CA GLN A 151 7.16 -11.32 9.30
C GLN A 151 7.08 -12.07 7.96
N VAL A 152 8.22 -12.55 7.45
CA VAL A 152 8.25 -13.26 6.16
C VAL A 152 7.47 -14.57 6.23
N SER A 153 7.49 -15.27 7.37
CA SER A 153 6.69 -16.47 7.58
C SER A 153 5.20 -16.17 7.50
N SER A 154 4.73 -15.12 8.18
CA SER A 154 3.32 -14.69 8.14
C SER A 154 2.88 -14.27 6.73
N GLU A 155 3.73 -13.53 6.02
CA GLU A 155 3.49 -13.18 4.61
C GLU A 155 3.42 -14.42 3.70
N LEU A 156 4.29 -15.41 3.94
CA LEU A 156 4.32 -16.66 3.18
C LEU A 156 3.06 -17.49 3.39
N GLU A 157 2.60 -17.64 4.64
CA GLU A 157 1.37 -18.36 4.96
C GLU A 157 0.15 -17.70 4.31
N THR A 158 0.07 -16.37 4.37
CA THR A 158 -0.99 -15.62 3.67
C THR A 158 -0.92 -15.83 2.15
N ALA A 159 0.27 -15.81 1.55
CA ALA A 159 0.44 -16.02 0.12
C ALA A 159 0.05 -17.45 -0.31
N ARG A 160 0.38 -18.46 0.50
CA ARG A 160 -0.02 -19.86 0.27
C ARG A 160 -1.52 -20.04 0.38
N ALA A 161 -2.17 -19.43 1.38
CA ALA A 161 -3.63 -19.46 1.52
C ALA A 161 -4.32 -18.84 0.29
N ASN A 162 -3.81 -17.70 -0.20
CA ASN A 162 -4.35 -17.07 -1.41
C ASN A 162 -4.17 -17.96 -2.65
N LEU A 163 -3.00 -18.58 -2.82
CA LEU A 163 -2.77 -19.50 -3.92
C LEU A 163 -3.69 -20.73 -3.85
N ALA A 164 -3.92 -21.27 -2.65
CA ALA A 164 -4.84 -22.38 -2.45
C ALA A 164 -6.28 -22.00 -2.83
N ALA A 165 -6.72 -20.78 -2.49
CA ALA A 165 -8.04 -20.27 -2.85
C ALA A 165 -8.22 -20.02 -4.36
N LEU A 166 -7.14 -19.86 -5.13
CA LEU A 166 -7.19 -19.78 -6.60
C LEU A 166 -7.28 -21.16 -7.27
N ASN A 167 -6.94 -22.22 -6.54
CA ASN A 167 -6.94 -23.60 -7.04
C ASN A 167 -8.17 -24.41 -6.59
N SER A 168 -8.98 -23.87 -5.68
CA SER A 168 -10.20 -24.47 -5.13
C SER A 168 -11.44 -24.12 -5.93
#